data_AF-A0A962V5Y6-F1
#
_entry.id   AF-A0A962V5Y6-F1
#
_cell.length_a   1.000
_cell.length_b   1.000
_cell.length_c   1.000
_cell.angle_alpha   90.00
_cell.angle_beta   90.00
_cell.angle_gamma   90.00
#
_symmetry.space_group_name_H-M   'P 1'
#
loop_
_entity.id
_entity.type
_entity.pdbx_description
1 polymer ?
#
loop_
_entity_poly.entity_id
_entity_poly.type
_entity_poly.pdbx_seq_one_letter_code
_entity_poly.pdbx_strand_id
1 'polypeptide(L)' 'IPVLGPALQAPNVFHAFGFCGHGFQLGPASGRVIAELVTRGQTNIPLEAFRSDRFSSS' A
#
# COMPACT_ATOMS: atom_id res chain seq x y z
N ILE A 1 -0.44 5.17 -9.97
CA ILE A 1 -1.19 4.34 -8.98
C ILE A 1 -0.68 4.63 -7.57
N PRO A 2 -1.50 4.49 -6.51
CA PRO A 2 -1.09 4.85 -5.15
C PRO A 2 0.08 3.99 -4.65
N VAL A 3 0.68 4.41 -3.54
CA VAL A 3 1.62 3.61 -2.77
C VAL A 3 0.85 2.95 -1.63
N LEU A 4 0.91 1.61 -1.56
CA LEU A 4 0.30 0.79 -0.53
C LEU A 4 1.33 -0.20 0.01
N GLY A 5 1.34 -0.41 1.33
CA GLY A 5 2.13 -1.48 1.95
C GLY A 5 3.07 -1.02 3.06
N PRO A 6 3.90 -1.93 3.59
CA PRO A 6 4.83 -1.62 4.68
C PRO A 6 5.91 -0.62 4.25
N ALA A 7 6.33 0.22 5.19
CA ALA A 7 7.48 1.09 5.00
C ALA A 7 8.79 0.29 5.09
N LEU A 8 9.74 0.59 4.20
CA LEU A 8 11.01 -0.15 4.12
C LEU A 8 11.96 0.15 5.28
N GLN A 9 11.91 1.38 5.80
CA GLN A 9 12.85 1.87 6.82
C GLN A 9 12.19 2.10 8.19
N ALA A 10 10.92 1.71 8.35
CA ALA A 10 10.18 1.91 9.57
C ALA A 10 9.31 0.67 9.87
N PRO A 11 9.74 -0.22 10.79
CA PRO A 11 8.96 -1.38 11.19
C PRO A 11 7.57 -0.97 11.69
N ASN A 12 6.55 -1.76 11.36
CA ASN A 12 5.15 -1.55 11.76
C ASN A 12 4.52 -0.24 11.26
N VAL A 13 5.15 0.46 10.31
CA VAL A 13 4.56 1.62 9.61
C VAL A 13 4.06 1.17 8.24
N PHE A 14 2.89 1.66 7.85
CA PHE A 14 2.25 1.34 6.58
C PHE A 14 1.89 2.61 5.82
N HIS A 15 2.07 2.56 4.50
CA HIS A 15 1.78 3.65 3.58
C HIS A 15 0.45 3.43 2.87
N ALA A 16 -0.34 4.51 2.76
CA ALA A 16 -1.47 4.62 1.86
C ALA A 16 -1.60 6.06 1.35
N PHE A 17 -0.91 6.38 0.25
CA PHE A 17 -0.86 7.74 -0.29
C PHE A 17 -0.72 7.77 -1.82
N GLY A 18 -0.72 8.98 -2.41
CA GLY A 18 -0.45 9.15 -3.85
C GLY A 18 -1.61 8.75 -4.76
N PHE A 19 -2.86 8.98 -4.31
CA PHE A 19 -4.08 8.58 -5.03
C PHE A 19 -4.45 9.49 -6.22
N CYS A 20 -3.84 10.67 -6.35
CA CYS A 20 -3.98 11.60 -7.48
C CYS A 20 -5.42 11.74 -8.01
N GLY A 21 -6.37 12.16 -7.17
CA GLY A 21 -7.77 12.42 -7.54
C GLY A 21 -8.70 11.20 -7.56
N HIS A 22 -8.16 9.98 -7.54
CA HIS A 22 -8.95 8.73 -7.60
C HIS A 22 -9.13 8.09 -6.21
N GLY A 23 -8.81 8.82 -5.14
CA GLY A 23 -8.81 8.31 -3.77
C GLY A 23 -10.19 7.92 -3.25
N PHE A 24 -11.25 8.59 -3.69
CA PHE A 24 -12.61 8.27 -3.25
C PHE A 24 -13.06 6.88 -3.73
N GLN A 25 -12.83 6.57 -5.02
CA GLN A 25 -13.16 5.27 -5.58
C GLN A 25 -12.28 4.15 -5.03
N LEU A 26 -10.98 4.42 -4.84
CA LEU A 26 -10.01 3.42 -4.39
C LEU A 26 -9.97 3.24 -2.87
N GLY A 27 -10.48 4.21 -2.10
CA GLY A 27 -10.43 4.25 -0.65
C GLY A 27 -10.90 2.97 0.04
N PRO A 28 -12.08 2.41 -0.29
CA PRO A 28 -12.56 1.18 0.32
C PRO A 28 -11.61 -0.02 0.09
N ALA A 29 -11.13 -0.19 -1.13
CA ALA A 29 -10.22 -1.29 -1.47
C ALA A 29 -8.85 -1.12 -0.81
N SER A 30 -8.27 0.09 -0.85
CA SER A 30 -6.99 0.39 -0.22
C SER A 30 -7.07 0.26 1.30
N GLY A 31 -8.15 0.72 1.93
CA GLY A 31 -8.37 0.54 3.36
C GLY A 31 -8.43 -0.93 3.76
N ARG A 32 -9.10 -1.77 2.96
CA ARG A 32 -9.13 -3.22 3.18
C ARG A 32 -7.74 -3.85 3.13
N VAL A 33 -6.94 -3.50 2.11
CA VAL A 33 -5.56 -3.96 1.95
C VAL A 33 -4.72 -3.61 3.18
N ILE A 34 -4.77 -2.34 3.62
CA ILE A 34 -3.99 -1.90 4.79
C ILE A 34 -4.45 -2.62 6.06
N ALA A 35 -5.77 -2.77 6.27
CA ALA A 35 -6.30 -3.49 7.42
C ALA A 35 -5.82 -4.95 7.47
N GLU A 36 -5.80 -5.65 6.33
CA GLU A 36 -5.29 -7.02 6.24
C GLU A 36 -3.79 -7.09 6.51
N LEU A 37 -3.00 -6.19 5.93
CA LEU A 37 -1.56 -6.14 6.17
C LEU A 37 -1.23 -5.89 7.64
N VAL A 38 -1.94 -4.98 8.30
CA VAL A 38 -1.74 -4.66 9.72
C VAL A 38 -2.16 -5.82 10.63
N THR A 39 -3.29 -6.46 10.34
CA THR A 39 -3.88 -7.46 11.27
C THR A 39 -3.44 -8.89 10.99
N ARG A 40 -3.03 -9.21 9.76
CA ARG A 40 -2.70 -10.57 9.31
C ARG A 40 -1.31 -10.69 8.71
N GLY A 41 -0.62 -9.56 8.46
CA GLY A 41 0.69 -9.55 7.82
C GLY A 41 0.68 -9.78 6.31
N GLN A 42 -0.49 -10.06 5.71
CA GLN A 42 -0.63 -10.37 4.28
C GLN A 42 -2.00 -10.00 3.74
N THR A 43 -2.09 -9.82 2.41
CA THR A 43 -3.34 -9.64 1.65
C THR A 43 -3.25 -10.47 0.36
N ASN A 44 -4.40 -10.80 -0.23
CA ASN A 44 -4.46 -11.52 -1.51
C ASN A 44 -4.35 -10.59 -2.73
N ILE A 45 -4.25 -9.28 -2.52
CA ILE A 45 -4.04 -8.31 -3.59
C ILE A 45 -2.55 -8.24 -3.93
N PRO A 46 -2.14 -8.45 -5.20
CA PRO A 46 -0.75 -8.26 -5.63
C PRO A 46 -0.30 -6.83 -5.37
N LEU A 47 0.77 -6.66 -4.59
CA LEU A 47 1.24 -5.35 -4.13
C LEU A 47 2.42 -4.81 -4.92
N GLU A 48 3.05 -5.59 -5.80
CA GLU A 48 4.31 -5.25 -6.46
C GLU A 48 4.26 -3.87 -7.11
N ALA A 49 3.17 -3.61 -7.84
CA ALA A 49 2.95 -2.33 -8.50
C ALA A 49 2.67 -1.17 -7.53
N PHE A 50 2.30 -1.45 -6.28
CA PHE A 50 1.94 -0.48 -5.24
C PHE A 50 3.06 -0.23 -4.21
N ARG A 51 4.11 -1.04 -4.17
CA ARG A 51 5.17 -0.90 -3.15
C ARG A 51 5.94 0.42 -3.29
N SER A 52 6.44 0.93 -2.17
CA SER A 52 7.23 2.17 -2.14
C SER A 52 8.60 2.07 -2.81
N ASP A 53 9.18 0.86 -2.93
CA ASP A 53 10.46 0.59 -3.61
C ASP A 53 10.35 0.44 -5.13
N ARG A 54 9.13 0.46 -5.71
CA ARG A 54 8.94 0.25 -7.17
C ARG A 54 9.66 1.26 -8.08
N PHE A 55 10.19 2.34 -7.50
CA PHE A 55 10.94 3.39 -8.19
C PHE A 55 12.45 3.32 -7.96
N SER A 56 12.92 2.37 -7.14
CA SER A 56 14.34 2.14 -6.98
C SER A 56 14.89 1.58 -8.28
N SER A 57 15.91 2.24 -8.86
CA SER A 57 16.77 1.63 -9.85
C SER A 57 17.48 0.45 -9.21
N SER A 58 17.61 -0.66 -9.95
CA SER A 58 18.30 -1.88 -9.51
C SER A 58 19.72 -1.63 -9.03
#